data_AF-A0A9E5HRF6-F1
#
_entry.id   AF-A0A9E5HRF6-F1
#
_cell.length_a   1.000
_cell.length_b   1.000
_cell.length_c   1.000
_cell.angle_alpha   90.00
_cell.angle_beta   90.00
_cell.angle_gamma   90.00
#
_symmetry.space_group_name_H-M   'P 1'
#
loop_
_entity.id
_entity.type
_entity.pdbx_description
1 polymer ?
#
loop_
_entity_poly.entity_id
_entity_poly.type
_entity_poly.pdbx_seq_one_letter_code
_entity_poly.pdbx_strand_id
1 'polypeptide(L)'
;MITIKLLDTVKNVENKVNEAISVEINRILSQNKSRIIQESKALVSQWVSSQPEMMDLKSNIPGSLAGQFGLYAGQGQSVALSIVSAVQNSVTVEFKKFNKKLIGGLEINFQPSNFVNLLILPQGIVNYEKGSLHWLDWLLLQGDKIETPESILELCAEICIELGSDGLRGELTLLRAARALAAYRNSKKILKTHIKNVASMCLSHRLRRDPLDETGTSSRVERALNTVCG
;
A
#
# COMPACT_ATOMS: atom_id res chain seq x y z
N MET A 1 -41.43 -40.12 -51.12
CA MET A 1 -40.15 -39.86 -50.43
C MET A 1 -40.08 -38.36 -50.20
N ILE A 2 -40.22 -37.87 -48.97
CA ILE A 2 -40.22 -36.42 -48.68
C ILE A 2 -38.77 -35.99 -48.50
N THR A 3 -38.28 -35.14 -49.40
CA THR A 3 -36.92 -34.60 -49.34
C THR A 3 -36.94 -33.27 -48.61
N ILE A 4 -36.41 -33.23 -47.38
CA ILE A 4 -36.25 -31.98 -46.63
C ILE A 4 -34.94 -31.32 -47.08
N LYS A 5 -35.03 -30.11 -47.64
CA LYS A 5 -33.86 -29.27 -47.94
C LYS A 5 -33.72 -28.18 -46.88
N LEU A 6 -32.55 -28.10 -46.27
CA LEU A 6 -32.16 -26.94 -45.47
C LEU A 6 -31.98 -25.73 -46.41
N LEU A 7 -32.78 -24.70 -46.18
CA LEU A 7 -32.75 -23.46 -46.97
C LEU A 7 -31.60 -22.52 -46.53
N ASP A 8 -31.17 -22.63 -45.26
CA ASP A 8 -30.11 -21.82 -44.68
C ASP A 8 -28.79 -22.61 -44.59
N THR A 9 -27.67 -21.92 -44.79
CA THR A 9 -26.34 -22.49 -44.52
C THR A 9 -26.11 -22.62 -43.02
N VAL A 10 -25.29 -23.59 -42.61
CA VAL A 10 -24.90 -23.79 -41.19
C VAL A 10 -24.38 -22.48 -40.56
N LYS A 11 -23.56 -21.73 -41.32
CA LYS A 11 -23.01 -20.44 -40.89
C LYS A 11 -24.10 -19.38 -40.64
N ASN A 12 -25.16 -19.36 -41.45
CA ASN A 12 -26.29 -18.46 -41.22
C ASN A 12 -27.09 -18.84 -39.98
N VAL A 13 -27.29 -20.13 -39.75
CA VAL A 13 -27.94 -20.63 -38.52
C VAL A 13 -27.11 -20.25 -37.30
N GLU A 14 -25.80 -20.48 -37.34
CA GLU A 14 -24.86 -20.11 -36.28
C GLU A 14 -24.91 -18.61 -35.96
N ASN A 15 -24.88 -17.75 -36.99
CA ASN A 15 -24.99 -16.30 -36.80
C ASN A 15 -26.30 -15.88 -36.15
N LYS A 16 -27.44 -16.48 -36.55
CA LYS A 16 -28.76 -16.20 -35.95
C LYS A 16 -28.81 -16.66 -34.48
N VAL A 17 -28.22 -17.82 -34.18
CA VAL A 17 -28.10 -18.35 -32.82
C VAL A 17 -27.24 -17.42 -31.96
N ASN A 18 -26.04 -17.04 -32.44
CA ASN A 18 -25.15 -16.13 -31.70
C ASN A 18 -25.78 -14.75 -31.50
N GLU A 19 -26.54 -14.25 -32.47
CA GLU A 19 -27.31 -13.02 -32.31
C GLU A 19 -28.35 -13.14 -31.19
N ALA A 20 -29.15 -14.21 -31.17
CA ALA A 20 -30.12 -14.46 -30.10
C ALA A 20 -29.44 -14.58 -28.72
N ILE A 21 -28.32 -15.32 -28.65
CA ILE A 21 -27.52 -15.44 -27.42
C ILE A 21 -27.01 -14.06 -26.98
N SER A 22 -26.48 -13.25 -27.89
CA SER A 22 -25.94 -11.93 -27.56
C SER A 22 -27.03 -11.00 -26.99
N VAL A 23 -28.25 -11.05 -27.53
CA VAL A 23 -29.40 -10.28 -27.02
C VAL A 23 -29.75 -10.73 -25.60
N GLU A 24 -29.83 -12.04 -25.38
CA GLU A 24 -30.20 -12.61 -24.09
C GLU A 24 -29.14 -12.35 -23.00
N ILE A 25 -27.85 -12.51 -23.31
CA ILE A 25 -26.75 -12.17 -22.40
C ILE A 25 -26.84 -10.68 -22.00
N ASN A 26 -26.98 -9.79 -22.98
CA ASN A 26 -27.08 -8.35 -22.71
C ASN A 26 -28.32 -8.01 -21.85
N ARG A 27 -29.44 -8.70 -22.07
CA ARG A 27 -30.66 -8.58 -21.27
C ARG A 27 -30.40 -8.96 -19.81
N ILE A 28 -29.86 -10.15 -19.57
CA ILE A 28 -29.54 -10.66 -18.22
C ILE A 28 -28.56 -9.73 -17.49
N LEU A 29 -27.50 -9.28 -18.16
CA LEU A 29 -26.51 -8.37 -17.58
C LEU A 29 -27.13 -7.02 -17.19
N SER A 30 -28.00 -6.47 -18.04
CA SER A 30 -28.69 -5.21 -17.75
C SER A 30 -29.64 -5.33 -16.55
N GLN A 31 -30.36 -6.45 -16.43
CA GLN A 31 -31.30 -6.70 -15.34
C GLN A 31 -30.58 -6.89 -14.00
N ASN A 32 -29.42 -7.55 -14.02
CA ASN A 32 -28.66 -7.85 -12.80
C ASN A 32 -27.57 -6.82 -12.49
N LYS A 33 -27.47 -5.73 -13.25
CA LYS A 33 -26.39 -4.73 -13.11
C LYS A 33 -26.19 -4.25 -11.68
N SER A 34 -27.25 -3.86 -10.99
CA SER A 34 -27.18 -3.37 -9.61
C SER A 34 -26.65 -4.44 -8.65
N ARG A 35 -27.18 -5.66 -8.77
CA ARG A 35 -26.76 -6.81 -7.97
C ARG A 35 -25.28 -7.14 -8.18
N ILE A 36 -24.83 -7.18 -9.44
CA ILE A 36 -23.42 -7.43 -9.79
C ILE A 36 -22.51 -6.37 -9.15
N ILE A 37 -22.91 -5.09 -9.19
CA ILE A 37 -22.16 -4.00 -8.55
C ILE A 37 -22.08 -4.20 -7.03
N GLN A 38 -23.21 -4.52 -6.38
CA GLN A 38 -23.25 -4.73 -4.93
C GLN A 38 -22.42 -5.94 -4.49
N GLU A 39 -22.53 -7.06 -5.19
CA GLU A 39 -21.71 -8.26 -4.93
C GLU A 39 -20.23 -7.98 -5.16
N SER A 40 -19.88 -7.27 -6.25
CA SER A 40 -18.49 -6.87 -6.51
C SER A 40 -17.94 -5.99 -5.40
N LYS A 41 -18.71 -5.01 -4.93
CA LYS A 41 -18.33 -4.14 -3.79
C LYS A 41 -18.11 -4.93 -2.51
N ALA A 42 -18.98 -5.89 -2.20
CA ALA A 42 -18.85 -6.74 -1.02
C ALA A 42 -17.60 -7.62 -1.09
N LEU A 43 -17.35 -8.26 -2.24
CA LEU A 43 -16.17 -9.10 -2.46
C LEU A 43 -14.87 -8.29 -2.33
N VAL A 44 -14.82 -7.09 -2.91
CA VAL A 44 -13.65 -6.21 -2.81
C VAL A 44 -13.41 -5.79 -1.36
N SER A 45 -14.46 -5.41 -0.65
CA SER A 45 -14.37 -5.01 0.77
C SER A 45 -13.82 -6.16 1.64
N GLN A 46 -14.31 -7.38 1.41
CA GLN A 46 -13.83 -8.59 2.08
C GLN A 46 -12.37 -8.87 1.73
N TRP A 47 -12.01 -8.83 0.45
CA TRP A 47 -10.66 -9.10 -0.03
C TRP A 47 -9.63 -8.10 0.49
N VAL A 48 -9.92 -6.80 0.42
CA VAL A 48 -9.03 -5.75 0.96
C VAL A 48 -8.91 -5.92 2.47
N SER A 49 -10.01 -6.18 3.17
CA SER A 49 -9.98 -6.42 4.62
C SER A 49 -9.19 -7.64 5.04
N SER A 50 -9.05 -8.64 4.15
CA SER A 50 -8.30 -9.87 4.41
C SER A 50 -6.83 -9.80 4.02
N GLN A 51 -6.34 -8.65 3.53
CA GLN A 51 -4.92 -8.49 3.26
C GLN A 51 -4.11 -8.43 4.55
N PRO A 52 -2.92 -9.05 4.63
CA PRO A 52 -2.08 -9.05 5.82
C PRO A 52 -1.79 -7.65 6.36
N GLU A 53 -1.55 -6.67 5.47
CA GLU A 53 -1.26 -5.29 5.83
C GLU A 53 -2.47 -4.61 6.47
N MET A 54 -3.68 -4.90 5.97
CA MET A 54 -4.92 -4.39 6.58
C MET A 54 -5.22 -5.07 7.91
N MET A 55 -4.91 -6.35 8.06
CA MET A 55 -5.03 -7.05 9.34
C MET A 55 -4.04 -6.50 10.37
N ASP A 56 -2.79 -6.24 9.96
CA ASP A 56 -1.76 -5.70 10.85
C ASP A 56 -2.02 -4.23 11.20
N LEU A 57 -2.55 -3.43 10.26
CA LEU A 57 -2.99 -2.06 10.54
C LEU A 57 -4.14 -2.00 11.56
N LYS A 58 -5.01 -3.01 11.56
CA LYS A 58 -6.08 -3.15 12.58
C LYS A 58 -5.54 -3.63 13.92
N SER A 59 -4.33 -4.20 13.96
CA SER A 59 -3.80 -4.83 15.16
C SER A 59 -3.30 -3.78 16.16
N ASN A 60 -3.63 -4.00 17.43
CA ASN A 60 -3.17 -3.17 18.55
C ASN A 60 -1.88 -3.73 19.20
N ILE A 61 -1.11 -4.53 18.46
CA ILE A 61 0.10 -5.17 18.97
C ILE A 61 1.27 -4.18 18.87
N PRO A 62 2.13 -4.04 19.89
CA PRO A 62 3.33 -3.24 19.79
C PRO A 62 4.20 -3.64 18.60
N GLY A 63 4.53 -2.69 17.73
CA GLY A 63 5.30 -2.92 16.52
C GLY A 63 4.48 -3.31 15.29
N SER A 64 3.15 -3.37 15.40
CA SER A 64 2.25 -3.48 14.25
C SER A 64 2.42 -2.33 13.28
N LEU A 65 1.89 -2.51 12.07
CA LEU A 65 1.86 -1.48 11.04
C LEU A 65 1.23 -0.17 11.54
N ALA A 66 0.21 -0.23 12.40
CA ALA A 66 -0.38 0.97 13.02
C ALA A 66 0.66 1.77 13.82
N GLY A 67 1.44 1.10 14.67
CA GLY A 67 2.52 1.73 15.41
C GLY A 67 3.63 2.27 14.51
N GLN A 68 3.94 1.58 13.41
CA GLN A 68 4.93 2.03 12.43
C GLN A 68 4.52 3.33 11.72
N PHE A 69 3.21 3.57 11.55
CA PHE A 69 2.66 4.81 11.00
C PHE A 69 2.34 5.87 12.07
N GLY A 70 2.69 5.63 13.34
CA GLY A 70 2.44 6.57 14.43
C GLY A 70 0.96 6.71 14.80
N LEU A 71 0.14 5.72 14.44
CA LEU A 71 -1.26 5.68 14.85
C LEU A 71 -1.35 5.23 16.31
N TYR A 72 -2.10 5.97 17.12
CA TYR A 72 -2.32 5.62 18.53
C TYR A 72 -3.25 4.40 18.67
N ALA A 73 -3.21 3.77 19.84
CA ALA A 73 -4.05 2.60 20.14
C ALA A 73 -5.53 2.87 19.80
N GLY A 74 -6.15 1.97 19.04
CA GLY A 74 -7.54 2.10 18.58
C GLY A 74 -7.74 2.93 17.29
N GLN A 75 -6.76 3.72 16.85
CA GLN A 75 -6.86 4.45 15.57
C GLN A 75 -6.65 3.54 14.35
N GLY A 76 -5.82 2.50 14.47
CA GLY A 76 -5.54 1.57 13.37
C GLY A 76 -6.81 0.92 12.79
N GLN A 77 -7.74 0.51 13.67
CA GLN A 77 -9.02 -0.06 13.26
C GLN A 77 -9.87 0.93 12.45
N SER A 78 -10.01 2.18 12.92
CA SER A 78 -10.84 3.18 12.23
C SER A 78 -10.22 3.57 10.89
N VAL A 79 -8.89 3.75 10.83
CA VAL A 79 -8.14 4.01 9.60
C VAL A 79 -8.34 2.89 8.58
N ALA A 80 -8.17 1.63 9.00
CA ALA A 80 -8.34 0.49 8.11
C ALA A 80 -9.78 0.38 7.56
N LEU A 81 -10.79 0.63 8.39
CA LEU A 81 -12.19 0.68 7.96
C LEU A 81 -12.45 1.81 6.95
N SER A 82 -11.87 3.00 7.18
CA SER A 82 -11.97 4.14 6.25
C SER A 82 -11.33 3.82 4.90
N ILE A 83 -10.15 3.19 4.89
CA ILE A 83 -9.48 2.76 3.65
C ILE A 83 -10.33 1.74 2.90
N VAL A 84 -10.78 0.68 3.58
CA VAL A 84 -11.64 -0.36 2.97
C VAL A 84 -12.91 0.25 2.37
N SER A 85 -13.57 1.14 3.11
CA SER A 85 -14.78 1.82 2.66
C SER A 85 -14.50 2.72 1.45
N ALA A 86 -13.38 3.45 1.44
CA ALA A 86 -12.99 4.30 0.32
C ALA A 86 -12.71 3.48 -0.96
N VAL A 87 -12.05 2.33 -0.85
CA VAL A 87 -11.84 1.41 -1.98
C VAL A 87 -13.19 0.84 -2.45
N GLN A 88 -13.99 0.31 -1.54
CA GLN A 88 -15.31 -0.26 -1.83
C GLN A 88 -16.23 0.74 -2.55
N ASN A 89 -16.24 2.01 -2.11
CA ASN A 89 -17.06 3.04 -2.71
C ASN A 89 -16.58 3.43 -4.11
N SER A 90 -15.28 3.30 -4.39
CA SER A 90 -14.69 3.59 -5.69
C SER A 90 -14.89 2.50 -6.74
N VAL A 91 -15.37 1.31 -6.35
CA VAL A 91 -15.60 0.20 -7.29
C VAL A 91 -16.65 0.59 -8.33
N THR A 92 -16.26 0.57 -9.60
CA THR A 92 -17.16 0.70 -10.75
C THR A 92 -17.15 -0.58 -11.59
N VAL A 93 -18.27 -0.85 -12.25
CA VAL A 93 -18.45 -2.00 -13.12
C VAL A 93 -19.00 -1.53 -14.46
N GLU A 94 -18.21 -1.71 -15.50
CA GLU A 94 -18.54 -1.35 -16.87
C GLU A 94 -18.85 -2.61 -17.70
N PHE A 95 -19.94 -2.55 -18.45
CA PHE A 95 -20.42 -3.67 -19.26
C PHE A 95 -20.19 -3.34 -20.73
N LYS A 96 -19.32 -4.10 -21.39
CA LYS A 96 -19.15 -4.08 -22.84
C LYS A 96 -20.17 -5.05 -23.44
N LYS A 97 -21.15 -4.51 -24.18
CA LYS A 97 -22.22 -5.30 -24.80
C LYS A 97 -21.63 -6.42 -25.67
N PHE A 98 -22.20 -7.61 -25.54
CA PHE A 98 -21.87 -8.74 -26.39
C PHE A 98 -22.40 -8.52 -27.81
N ASN A 99 -21.53 -8.69 -28.81
CA ASN A 99 -21.90 -8.61 -30.22
C ASN A 99 -22.25 -10.00 -30.80
N LYS A 100 -22.59 -10.08 -32.10
CA LYS A 100 -22.92 -11.33 -32.80
C LYS A 100 -21.76 -12.34 -32.88
N LYS A 101 -20.52 -11.90 -32.61
CA LYS A 101 -19.35 -12.78 -32.47
C LYS A 101 -19.14 -13.20 -31.01
N LEU A 102 -20.08 -12.91 -30.13
CA LEU A 102 -20.02 -13.13 -28.68
C LEU A 102 -18.83 -12.44 -28.00
N ILE A 103 -18.33 -11.35 -28.60
CA ILE A 103 -17.29 -10.51 -28.01
C ILE A 103 -17.98 -9.41 -27.20
N GLY A 104 -17.71 -9.39 -25.92
CA GLY A 104 -18.18 -8.44 -24.92
C GLY A 104 -17.29 -8.53 -23.69
N GLY A 105 -17.74 -8.01 -22.55
CA GLY A 105 -16.96 -8.16 -21.33
C GLY A 105 -17.50 -7.40 -20.14
N LEU A 106 -16.95 -7.74 -18.99
CA LEU A 106 -17.15 -7.08 -17.71
C LEU A 106 -15.81 -6.46 -17.31
N GLU A 107 -15.78 -5.17 -17.10
CA GLU A 107 -14.60 -4.46 -16.60
C GLU A 107 -14.92 -3.93 -15.21
N ILE A 108 -14.19 -4.41 -14.21
CA ILE A 108 -14.36 -3.99 -12.83
C ILE A 108 -13.15 -3.16 -12.43
N ASN A 109 -13.39 -1.89 -12.14
CA ASN A 109 -12.36 -0.96 -11.69
C ASN A 109 -12.48 -0.82 -10.18
N PHE A 110 -11.53 -1.37 -9.44
CA PHE A 110 -11.61 -1.45 -7.97
C PHE A 110 -11.04 -0.23 -7.25
N GLN A 111 -10.05 0.42 -7.86
CA GLN A 111 -9.27 1.49 -7.26
C GLN A 111 -8.74 2.44 -8.35
N PRO A 112 -8.97 3.76 -8.24
CA PRO A 112 -8.37 4.75 -9.13
C PRO A 112 -6.83 4.73 -9.08
N SER A 113 -6.19 4.84 -10.23
CA SER A 113 -4.71 4.84 -10.37
C SER A 113 -4.02 6.04 -9.71
N ASN A 114 -4.76 7.13 -9.49
CA ASN A 114 -4.27 8.35 -8.83
C ASN A 114 -4.56 8.38 -7.31
N PHE A 115 -5.20 7.33 -6.77
CA PHE A 115 -5.52 7.19 -5.35
C PHE A 115 -6.33 8.34 -4.74
N VAL A 116 -7.03 9.16 -5.54
CA VAL A 116 -7.75 10.35 -5.04
C VAL A 116 -8.75 10.00 -3.94
N ASN A 117 -9.45 8.87 -4.04
CA ASN A 117 -10.37 8.39 -3.00
C ASN A 117 -9.69 8.08 -1.66
N LEU A 118 -8.40 7.72 -1.66
CA LEU A 118 -7.61 7.44 -0.46
C LEU A 118 -6.93 8.69 0.07
N LEU A 119 -6.37 9.54 -0.80
CA LEU A 119 -5.63 10.74 -0.41
C LEU A 119 -6.52 11.83 0.21
N ILE A 120 -7.83 11.79 0.01
CA ILE A 120 -8.77 12.71 0.69
C ILE A 120 -9.15 12.25 2.10
N LEU A 121 -8.72 11.06 2.55
CA LEU A 121 -9.08 10.55 3.86
C LEU A 121 -8.38 11.36 4.96
N PRO A 122 -9.13 11.97 5.91
CA PRO A 122 -8.52 12.73 7.00
C PRO A 122 -7.67 11.84 7.91
N GLN A 123 -7.99 10.54 7.99
CA GLN A 123 -7.20 9.54 8.73
C GLN A 123 -5.80 9.33 8.14
N GLY A 124 -5.59 9.70 6.87
CA GLY A 124 -4.29 9.68 6.19
C GLY A 124 -3.34 10.81 6.60
N ILE A 125 -3.81 11.71 7.47
CA ILE A 125 -3.08 12.90 7.92
C ILE A 125 -2.93 12.87 9.44
N VAL A 126 -1.70 13.01 9.92
CA VAL A 126 -1.38 13.21 11.34
C VAL A 126 -0.98 14.66 11.55
N ASN A 127 -1.72 15.35 12.42
CA ASN A 127 -1.41 16.72 12.83
C ASN A 127 -0.55 16.70 14.10
N TYR A 128 0.46 17.57 14.14
CA TYR A 128 1.35 17.77 15.28
C TYR A 128 1.61 19.27 15.47
N GLU A 129 2.26 19.67 16.57
CA GLU A 129 2.38 21.09 16.96
C GLU A 129 2.97 22.02 15.90
N LYS A 130 3.84 21.49 15.03
CA LYS A 130 4.57 22.27 14.01
C LYS A 130 4.10 22.02 12.57
N GLY A 131 3.01 21.29 12.37
CA GLY A 131 2.48 21.02 11.03
C GLY A 131 1.63 19.76 10.91
N SER A 132 1.50 19.27 9.68
CA SER A 132 0.77 18.05 9.36
C SER A 132 1.63 17.13 8.49
N LEU A 133 1.47 15.82 8.68
CA LEU A 133 2.15 14.80 7.90
C LEU A 133 1.11 13.90 7.23
N HIS A 134 1.13 13.83 5.91
CA HIS A 134 0.25 12.96 5.14
C HIS A 134 0.91 11.60 4.91
N TRP A 135 0.83 10.71 5.91
CA TRP A 135 1.52 9.41 5.87
C TRP A 135 1.01 8.49 4.74
N LEU A 136 -0.27 8.60 4.38
CA LEU A 136 -0.85 7.78 3.31
C LEU A 136 -0.37 8.20 1.91
N ASP A 137 -0.15 9.51 1.69
CA ASP A 137 0.50 10.03 0.47
C ASP A 137 1.93 9.50 0.38
N TRP A 138 2.67 9.56 1.49
CA TRP A 138 4.02 9.01 1.54
C TRP A 138 4.03 7.52 1.16
N LEU A 139 3.13 6.72 1.74
CA LEU A 139 3.06 5.28 1.51
C LEU A 139 2.74 4.94 0.05
N LEU A 140 1.79 5.64 -0.56
CA LEU A 140 1.28 5.30 -1.89
C LEU A 140 2.12 5.89 -3.02
N LEU A 141 2.72 7.07 -2.80
CA LEU A 141 3.32 7.85 -3.89
C LEU A 141 4.80 8.17 -3.70
N GLN A 142 5.39 8.05 -2.50
CA GLN A 142 6.76 8.55 -2.25
C GLN A 142 7.72 7.48 -1.71
N GLY A 143 7.22 6.49 -0.97
CA GLY A 143 8.06 5.54 -0.22
C GLY A 143 9.02 4.71 -1.08
N ASP A 144 8.63 4.40 -2.33
CA ASP A 144 9.41 3.64 -3.30
C ASP A 144 10.29 4.51 -4.21
N LYS A 145 9.96 5.81 -4.36
CA LYS A 145 10.71 6.76 -5.19
C LYS A 145 12.09 7.11 -4.64
N ILE A 146 12.34 6.87 -3.35
CA ILE A 146 13.60 7.23 -2.72
C ILE A 146 14.64 6.13 -2.96
N GLU A 147 15.62 6.45 -3.79
CA GLU A 147 16.76 5.57 -4.05
C GLU A 147 17.53 5.30 -2.75
N THR A 148 17.89 4.04 -2.55
CA THR A 148 18.67 3.56 -1.40
C THR A 148 19.99 3.01 -1.92
N PRO A 149 21.05 3.84 -2.05
CA PRO A 149 22.34 3.37 -2.53
C PRO A 149 22.95 2.30 -1.63
N GLU A 150 23.72 1.37 -2.20
CA GLU A 150 24.39 0.30 -1.45
C GLU A 150 25.31 0.84 -0.34
N SER A 151 26.02 1.95 -0.61
CA SER A 151 26.84 2.63 0.39
C SER A 151 26.08 3.16 1.60
N ILE A 152 24.76 3.36 1.51
CA ILE A 152 23.92 3.70 2.66
C ILE A 152 23.56 2.45 3.47
N LEU A 153 23.40 1.30 2.82
CA LEU A 153 23.18 0.02 3.51
C LEU A 153 24.42 -0.38 4.31
N GLU A 154 25.59 -0.28 3.69
CA GLU A 154 26.89 -0.50 4.33
C GLU A 154 27.07 0.46 5.52
N LEU A 155 26.78 1.74 5.32
CA LEU A 155 26.88 2.74 6.39
C LEU A 155 25.96 2.43 7.58
N CYS A 156 24.73 1.97 7.34
CA CYS A 156 23.82 1.57 8.42
C CYS A 156 24.40 0.39 9.23
N ALA A 157 25.00 -0.59 8.54
CA ALA A 157 25.62 -1.75 9.17
C ALA A 157 26.84 -1.33 9.99
N GLU A 158 27.75 -0.53 9.42
CA GLU A 158 28.94 -0.01 10.11
C GLU A 158 28.59 0.72 11.41
N ILE A 159 27.58 1.60 11.37
CA ILE A 159 27.11 2.32 12.57
C ILE A 159 26.57 1.35 13.63
N CYS A 160 25.80 0.33 13.23
CA CYS A 160 25.22 -0.63 14.18
C CYS A 160 26.29 -1.55 14.78
N ILE A 161 27.30 -1.93 13.99
CA ILE A 161 28.47 -2.71 14.44
C ILE A 161 29.29 -1.91 15.45
N GLU A 162 29.63 -0.66 15.12
CA GLU A 162 30.40 0.24 16.01
C GLU A 162 29.69 0.45 17.36
N LEU A 163 28.35 0.50 17.34
CA LEU A 163 27.54 0.66 18.54
C LEU A 163 27.31 -0.63 19.33
N GLY A 164 27.71 -1.78 18.81
CA GLY A 164 27.42 -3.09 19.40
C GLY A 164 25.91 -3.37 19.51
N SER A 165 25.12 -2.88 18.56
CA SER A 165 23.67 -3.11 18.55
C SER A 165 23.37 -4.48 17.95
N ASP A 166 22.74 -5.36 18.72
CA ASP A 166 22.42 -6.71 18.25
C ASP A 166 21.25 -6.72 17.23
N GLY A 167 21.49 -7.42 16.12
CA GLY A 167 20.51 -7.81 15.10
C GLY A 167 20.09 -6.72 14.11
N LEU A 168 19.46 -7.16 13.01
CA LEU A 168 19.09 -6.33 11.84
C LEU A 168 18.04 -5.24 12.11
N ARG A 169 17.38 -5.27 13.27
CA ARG A 169 16.28 -4.35 13.57
C ARG A 169 16.76 -2.89 13.73
N GLY A 170 18.01 -2.68 14.15
CA GLY A 170 18.60 -1.34 14.27
C GLY A 170 18.83 -0.72 12.91
N GLU A 171 19.52 -1.47 12.05
CA GLU A 171 19.81 -1.11 10.67
C GLU A 171 18.53 -0.83 9.88
N LEU A 172 17.53 -1.71 9.98
CA LEU A 172 16.26 -1.54 9.28
C LEU A 172 15.49 -0.32 9.78
N THR A 173 15.49 -0.07 11.09
CA THR A 173 14.85 1.13 11.67
C THR A 173 15.54 2.40 11.20
N LEU A 174 16.88 2.41 11.23
CA LEU A 174 17.70 3.53 10.76
C LEU A 174 17.46 3.83 9.29
N LEU A 175 17.43 2.80 8.44
CA LEU A 175 17.20 2.92 7.02
C LEU A 175 15.81 3.47 6.71
N ARG A 176 14.77 2.93 7.36
CA ARG A 176 13.39 3.39 7.20
C ARG A 176 13.21 4.84 7.62
N ALA A 177 13.79 5.23 8.77
CA ALA A 177 13.74 6.60 9.25
C ALA A 177 14.49 7.57 8.31
N ALA A 178 15.66 7.17 7.81
CA ALA A 178 16.43 7.99 6.88
C ALA A 178 15.72 8.13 5.51
N ARG A 179 15.05 7.08 5.03
CA ARG A 179 14.20 7.13 3.84
C ARG A 179 13.01 8.06 4.03
N ALA A 180 12.33 7.97 5.17
CA ALA A 180 11.23 8.85 5.51
C ALA A 180 11.69 10.33 5.58
N LEU A 181 12.85 10.60 6.18
CA LEU A 181 13.42 11.94 6.23
C LEU A 181 13.86 12.46 4.86
N ALA A 182 14.42 11.59 4.01
CA ALA A 182 14.78 11.94 2.64
C ALA A 182 13.55 12.35 1.83
N ALA A 183 12.46 11.57 1.93
CA ALA A 183 11.18 11.89 1.30
C ALA A 183 10.59 13.19 1.84
N TYR A 184 10.59 13.39 3.16
CA TYR A 184 10.13 14.63 3.80
C TYR A 184 10.89 15.87 3.29
N ARG A 185 12.18 15.71 2.98
CA ARG A 185 13.03 16.77 2.41
C ARG A 185 13.02 16.82 0.88
N ASN A 186 12.12 16.08 0.21
CA ASN A 186 12.05 15.98 -1.26
C ASN A 186 13.37 15.57 -1.92
N SER A 187 14.18 14.75 -1.23
CA SER A 187 15.42 14.21 -1.78
C SER A 187 15.14 12.98 -2.62
N LYS A 188 15.87 12.81 -3.74
CA LYS A 188 15.72 11.61 -4.61
C LYS A 188 16.38 10.36 -4.04
N LYS A 189 17.35 10.52 -3.14
CA LYS A 189 18.13 9.42 -2.56
C LYS A 189 18.43 9.64 -1.10
N ILE A 190 18.68 8.57 -0.37
CA ILE A 190 19.18 8.67 1.01
C ILE A 190 20.61 9.23 0.97
N LEU A 191 20.88 10.22 1.81
CA LEU A 191 22.19 10.86 1.98
C LEU A 191 22.71 10.57 3.39
N LYS A 192 24.02 10.63 3.57
CA LYS A 192 24.66 10.49 4.91
C LYS A 192 24.07 11.47 5.93
N THR A 193 23.70 12.68 5.49
CA THR A 193 23.06 13.69 6.35
C THR A 193 21.69 13.24 6.86
N HIS A 194 20.92 12.45 6.10
CA HIS A 194 19.65 11.90 6.59
C HIS A 194 19.90 10.90 7.72
N ILE A 195 20.87 9.99 7.54
CA ILE A 195 21.27 9.02 8.56
C ILE A 195 21.71 9.71 9.84
N LYS A 196 22.63 10.69 9.76
CA LYS A 196 23.11 11.45 10.92
C LYS A 196 21.97 12.09 11.72
N ASN A 197 20.95 12.62 11.05
CA ASN A 197 19.81 13.29 11.70
C ASN A 197 18.88 12.33 12.45
N VAL A 198 18.74 11.08 12.01
CA VAL A 198 17.79 10.13 12.62
C VAL A 198 18.45 9.12 13.55
N ALA A 199 19.76 8.92 13.44
CA ALA A 199 20.49 7.85 14.14
C ALA A 199 20.32 7.88 15.66
N SER A 200 20.43 9.05 16.29
CA SER A 200 20.25 9.16 17.75
C SER A 200 18.84 8.73 18.19
N MET A 201 17.81 9.08 17.44
CA MET A 201 16.42 8.68 17.72
C MET A 201 16.22 7.17 17.55
N CYS A 202 16.83 6.59 16.52
CA CYS A 202 16.67 5.18 16.18
C CYS A 202 17.48 4.21 17.05
N LEU A 203 18.65 4.63 17.54
CA LEU A 203 19.63 3.70 18.11
C LEU A 203 19.87 3.89 19.61
N SER A 204 19.65 5.09 20.18
CA SER A 204 19.99 5.37 21.58
C SER A 204 19.34 4.41 22.57
N HIS A 205 18.09 4.01 22.32
CA HIS A 205 17.33 3.09 23.17
C HIS A 205 17.69 1.60 22.93
N ARG A 206 18.54 1.30 21.94
CA ARG A 206 19.00 -0.05 21.59
C ARG A 206 20.41 -0.35 22.10
N LEU A 207 21.07 0.64 22.71
CA LEU A 207 22.41 0.46 23.28
C LEU A 207 22.31 -0.24 24.64
N ARG A 208 23.10 -1.30 24.81
CA ARG A 208 23.32 -1.86 26.14
C ARG A 208 24.08 -0.82 26.98
N ARG A 209 23.55 -0.53 28.15
CA ARG A 209 24.18 0.36 29.12
C ARG A 209 25.14 -0.44 29.97
N ASP A 210 26.41 -0.06 29.96
CA ASP A 210 27.34 -0.52 30.98
C ASP A 210 26.99 0.23 32.27
N PRO A 211 26.72 -0.46 33.40
CA PRO A 211 26.46 0.19 34.68
C PRO A 211 27.55 1.17 35.14
N LEU A 212 28.78 1.01 34.64
CA LEU A 212 29.93 1.85 34.95
C LEU A 212 30.12 3.02 33.97
N ASP A 213 29.34 3.07 32.88
CA ASP A 213 29.41 4.13 31.88
C ASP A 213 28.38 5.23 32.18
N GLU A 214 28.88 6.37 32.67
CA GLU A 214 28.08 7.56 32.94
C GLU A 214 27.74 8.36 31.66
N THR A 215 28.31 8.01 30.49
CA THR A 215 28.02 8.73 29.26
C THR A 215 26.59 8.47 28.77
N GLY A 216 25.90 9.55 28.39
CA GLY A 216 24.57 9.45 27.81
C GLY A 216 24.56 8.62 26.51
N THR A 217 23.53 7.80 26.31
CA THR A 217 23.38 6.99 25.10
C THR A 217 23.42 7.80 23.80
N SER A 218 22.92 9.04 23.82
CA SER A 218 22.96 9.94 22.66
C SER A 218 24.39 10.35 22.28
N SER A 219 25.26 10.62 23.25
CA SER A 219 26.65 11.01 22.98
C SER A 219 27.49 9.82 22.50
N ARG A 220 27.11 8.59 22.87
CA ARG A 220 27.67 7.37 22.28
C ARG A 220 27.31 7.22 20.80
N VAL A 221 26.06 7.47 20.44
CA VAL A 221 25.63 7.48 19.03
C VAL A 221 26.38 8.55 18.24
N GLU A 222 26.49 9.76 18.76
CA GLU A 222 27.23 10.84 18.09
C GLU A 222 28.72 10.52 17.89
N ARG A 223 29.37 9.89 18.87
CA ARG A 223 30.76 9.42 18.73
C ARG A 223 30.89 8.38 17.62
N ALA A 224 30.03 7.35 17.61
CA ALA A 224 30.04 6.34 16.56
C ALA A 224 29.80 6.95 15.16
N LEU A 225 28.86 7.90 15.06
CA LEU A 225 28.63 8.65 13.82
C LEU A 225 29.86 9.43 13.37
N ASN A 226 30.60 10.05 14.29
CA ASN A 226 31.82 10.77 13.96
C ASN A 226 32.97 9.82 13.56
N THR A 227 33.06 8.63 14.16
CA THR A 227 34.04 7.62 13.78
C THR A 227 33.78 7.09 12.37
N VAL A 228 32.52 6.75 12.05
CA VAL A 228 32.15 6.09 10.79
C VAL A 228 31.90 7.09 9.65
N CYS A 229 31.34 8.27 9.96
CA CYS A 229 30.98 9.28 8.95
C CYS A 229 31.88 10.53 8.98
N GLY A 230 32.94 10.52 9.77
CA GLY A 230 33.96 11.58 9.84
C GLY A 230 34.88 11.59 8.64
#